data_AF-A0A482RNR3-F1
#
_entry.id   AF-A0A482RNR3-F1
#
_cell.length_a   1.000
_cell.length_b   1.000
_cell.length_c   1.000
_cell.angle_alpha   90.00
_cell.angle_beta   90.00
_cell.angle_gamma   90.00
#
_symmetry.space_group_name_H-M   'P 1'
#
loop_
_entity.id
_entity.type
_entity.pdbx_description
1 polymer ?
#
loop_
_entity_poly.entity_id
_entity_poly.type
_entity_poly.pdbx_seq_one_letter_code
_entity_poly.pdbx_strand_id
1 'polypeptide(L)'
;MPCCSSYLVYQEGASTDASSETLFTQALVNALVIVGVIIVATFVMVLCYYFRCIKVLVAYLIFASVMLLGYSGGFMVMTALQVWRIVSDYGAFVFIMYNFAIGGALAVFWQKGVPRIITQGYLVLVSVIMSWILTKLPEVRVYACVQRAAPRMCGPSRPRSWHVALLA
;
A
#
# COMPACT_ATOMS: atom_id res chain seq x y z
N MET A 1 -13.69 -6.08 15.05
CA MET A 1 -14.44 -6.69 13.92
C MET A 1 -13.61 -7.84 13.38
N PRO A 2 -14.19 -9.01 13.06
CA PRO A 2 -13.45 -10.24 12.78
C PRO A 2 -12.71 -10.13 11.44
N CYS A 3 -11.52 -9.55 11.46
CA CYS A 3 -10.61 -9.47 10.33
C CYS A 3 -9.82 -10.77 10.24
N CYS A 4 -10.39 -11.81 9.62
CA CYS A 4 -9.57 -12.89 9.06
C CYS A 4 -10.26 -13.63 7.90
N SER A 5 -11.59 -13.59 7.78
CA SER A 5 -12.28 -14.43 6.78
C SER A 5 -12.42 -13.79 5.39
N SER A 6 -12.15 -12.49 5.23
CA SER A 6 -12.52 -11.73 4.02
C SER A 6 -11.54 -11.85 2.84
N TYR A 7 -10.44 -12.59 2.99
CA TYR A 7 -9.41 -12.76 1.94
C TYR A 7 -9.37 -14.17 1.36
N LEU A 8 -10.30 -15.03 1.77
CA LEU A 8 -10.41 -16.38 1.25
C LEU A 8 -11.40 -16.36 0.09
N VAL A 9 -10.90 -16.57 -1.13
CA VAL A 9 -11.73 -16.72 -2.34
C VAL A 9 -12.57 -18.00 -2.25
N TYR A 10 -12.12 -18.99 -1.49
CA TYR A 10 -12.83 -20.23 -1.20
C TYR A 10 -13.20 -20.29 0.28
N GLN A 11 -14.48 -20.13 0.60
CA GLN A 11 -15.00 -20.22 1.96
C GLN A 11 -15.09 -21.70 2.37
N GLU A 12 -14.62 -22.05 3.57
CA GLU A 12 -14.78 -23.37 4.18
C GLU A 12 -16.28 -23.63 4.44
N GLY A 13 -16.99 -24.09 3.41
CA GLY A 13 -18.38 -24.51 3.53
C GLY A 13 -18.47 -25.80 4.33
N ALA A 14 -18.70 -25.67 5.64
CA ALA A 14 -19.44 -26.65 6.46
C ALA A 14 -19.20 -28.15 6.14
N SER A 15 -17.96 -28.62 6.14
CA SER A 15 -17.65 -30.05 6.17
C SER A 15 -16.77 -30.34 7.37
N THR A 16 -17.40 -30.87 8.42
CA THR A 16 -16.85 -31.25 9.73
C THR A 16 -15.74 -32.31 9.68
N ASP A 17 -15.27 -32.71 8.50
CA ASP A 17 -14.29 -33.80 8.28
C ASP A 17 -13.14 -33.39 7.34
N ALA A 18 -12.52 -32.23 7.56
CA ALA A 18 -11.39 -31.76 6.75
C ALA A 18 -10.09 -32.50 7.14
N SER A 19 -9.72 -33.52 6.37
CA SER A 19 -8.39 -34.12 6.40
C SER A 19 -7.32 -33.09 6.00
N SER A 20 -6.09 -33.21 6.52
CA SER A 20 -4.97 -32.27 6.29
C SER A 20 -4.74 -31.94 4.80
N GLU A 21 -5.07 -32.88 3.92
CA GLU A 21 -4.98 -32.77 2.46
C GLU A 21 -5.97 -31.75 1.87
N THR A 22 -7.19 -31.69 2.41
CA THR A 22 -8.24 -30.75 1.95
C THR A 22 -7.92 -29.30 2.33
N LEU A 23 -7.32 -29.09 3.49
CA LEU A 23 -6.83 -27.77 3.92
C LEU A 23 -5.66 -27.29 3.05
N PHE A 24 -4.73 -28.19 2.71
CA PHE A 24 -3.58 -27.86 1.87
C PHE A 24 -4.02 -27.47 0.45
N THR A 25 -4.94 -28.23 -0.14
CA THR A 25 -5.48 -27.95 -1.48
C THR A 25 -6.27 -26.64 -1.51
N GLN A 26 -7.07 -26.34 -0.49
CA GLN A 26 -7.80 -25.07 -0.40
C GLN A 26 -6.87 -23.86 -0.26
N ALA A 27 -5.82 -23.97 0.57
CA ALA A 27 -4.81 -22.93 0.71
C ALA A 27 -4.02 -22.72 -0.61
N LEU A 28 -3.67 -23.81 -1.30
CA LEU A 28 -2.97 -23.78 -2.59
C LEU A 28 -3.79 -23.05 -3.66
N VAL A 29 -5.09 -23.35 -3.77
CA VAL A 29 -5.98 -22.70 -4.74
C VAL A 29 -6.12 -21.21 -4.44
N ASN A 30 -6.30 -20.81 -3.17
CA ASN A 30 -6.40 -19.41 -2.80
C ASN A 30 -5.10 -18.63 -3.13
N ALA A 31 -3.93 -19.25 -2.86
CA ALA A 31 -2.64 -18.67 -3.22
C ALA A 31 -2.47 -18.54 -4.74
N LEU A 32 -2.88 -19.56 -5.51
CA LEU A 32 -2.79 -19.56 -6.97
C LEU A 32 -3.65 -18.46 -7.61
N VAL A 33 -4.84 -18.18 -7.07
CA VAL A 33 -5.69 -17.08 -7.53
C VAL A 33 -5.00 -15.73 -7.32
N ILE A 34 -4.43 -15.49 -6.13
CA ILE A 34 -3.71 -14.24 -5.83
C ILE A 34 -2.50 -14.08 -6.76
N VAL A 35 -1.70 -15.13 -6.93
CA VAL A 35 -0.55 -15.12 -7.83
C VAL A 35 -0.98 -14.92 -9.28
N GLY A 36 -2.08 -15.54 -9.70
CA GLY A 36 -2.67 -15.36 -11.04
C GLY A 36 -3.01 -13.90 -11.34
N VAL A 37 -3.66 -13.21 -10.40
CA VAL A 37 -3.97 -11.77 -10.55
C VAL A 37 -2.71 -10.93 -10.68
N ILE A 38 -1.66 -11.23 -9.89
CA ILE A 38 -0.37 -10.53 -9.99
C ILE A 38 0.28 -10.77 -11.35
N ILE A 39 0.23 -12.01 -11.87
CA ILE A 39 0.76 -12.35 -13.20
C ILE A 39 0.00 -11.59 -14.29
N VAL A 40 -1.34 -11.52 -14.23
CA VAL A 40 -2.10 -10.73 -15.21
C VAL A 40 -1.72 -9.25 -15.12
N ALA A 41 -1.58 -8.70 -13.91
CA ALA A 41 -1.17 -7.31 -13.72
C ALA A 41 0.25 -7.02 -14.27
N THR A 42 1.21 -7.93 -14.09
CA THR A 42 2.56 -7.79 -14.66
C THR A 42 2.55 -7.94 -16.18
N PHE A 43 1.74 -8.84 -16.76
CA PHE A 43 1.58 -8.93 -18.21
C PHE A 43 1.02 -7.64 -18.82
N VAL A 44 0.02 -7.02 -18.18
CA VAL A 44 -0.54 -5.73 -18.64
C VAL A 44 0.54 -4.64 -18.67
N MET A 45 1.37 -4.57 -17.62
CA MET A 45 2.50 -3.64 -17.55
C MET A 45 3.52 -3.89 -18.65
N VAL A 46 3.89 -5.14 -18.88
CA VAL A 46 4.86 -5.53 -19.92
C VAL A 46 4.32 -5.27 -21.32
N LEU A 47 3.04 -5.57 -21.59
CA LEU A 47 2.40 -5.24 -22.87
C LEU A 47 2.40 -3.73 -23.11
N CYS A 48 2.03 -2.93 -22.10
CA CYS A 48 2.08 -1.46 -22.22
C CYS A 48 3.51 -0.95 -22.47
N TYR A 49 4.53 -1.60 -21.91
CA TYR A 49 5.93 -1.29 -22.17
C TYR A 49 6.34 -1.64 -23.60
N TYR A 50 5.86 -2.76 -24.14
CA TYR A 50 6.15 -3.22 -25.50
C TYR A 50 5.68 -2.23 -26.57
N PHE A 51 4.52 -1.57 -26.37
CA PHE A 51 4.03 -0.52 -27.27
C PHE A 51 4.85 0.78 -27.24
N ARG A 52 5.94 0.86 -26.44
CA ARG A 52 6.85 2.01 -26.34
C ARG A 52 6.13 3.31 -25.91
N CYS A 53 4.93 3.20 -25.35
CA CYS A 53 4.10 4.33 -24.95
C CYS A 53 4.47 4.80 -23.54
N ILE A 54 5.53 5.61 -23.40
CA ILE A 54 5.94 6.20 -22.11
C ILE A 54 4.78 6.96 -21.43
N LYS A 55 3.89 7.59 -22.20
CA LYS A 55 2.70 8.27 -21.67
C LYS A 55 1.69 7.31 -21.02
N VAL A 56 1.51 6.12 -21.59
CA VAL A 56 0.58 5.09 -21.06
C VAL A 56 1.14 4.49 -19.78
N LEU A 57 2.46 4.26 -19.72
CA LEU A 57 3.12 3.79 -18.50
C LEU A 57 2.98 4.80 -17.35
N VAL A 58 3.21 6.09 -17.63
CA VAL A 58 3.01 7.14 -16.63
C VAL A 58 1.54 7.24 -16.22
N ALA A 59 0.59 7.15 -17.16
CA ALA A 59 -0.83 7.14 -16.86
C ALA A 59 -1.25 5.93 -16.00
N TYR A 60 -0.70 4.74 -16.25
CA TYR A 60 -0.93 3.56 -15.43
C TYR A 60 -0.42 3.77 -14.00
N LEU A 61 0.80 4.30 -13.85
CA LEU A 61 1.36 4.55 -12.51
C LEU A 61 0.54 5.61 -11.75
N ILE A 62 0.06 6.65 -12.44
CA ILE A 62 -0.89 7.62 -11.88
C ILE A 62 -2.17 6.91 -11.45
N PHE A 63 -2.80 6.13 -12.33
CA PHE A 63 -4.04 5.41 -12.04
C PHE A 63 -3.90 4.45 -10.86
N ALA A 64 -2.82 3.66 -10.81
CA ALA A 64 -2.53 2.76 -9.70
C ALA A 64 -2.39 3.52 -8.37
N SER A 65 -1.71 4.68 -8.38
CA SER A 65 -1.59 5.52 -7.19
C SER A 65 -2.92 6.14 -6.76
N VAL A 66 -3.75 6.61 -7.69
CA VAL A 66 -5.10 7.15 -7.41
C VAL A 66 -5.99 6.07 -6.79
N MET A 67 -5.98 4.85 -7.33
CA MET A 67 -6.74 3.73 -6.77
C MET A 67 -6.24 3.34 -5.39
N LEU A 68 -4.93 3.29 -5.17
CA LEU A 68 -4.34 2.97 -3.87
C LEU A 68 -4.66 4.04 -2.82
N LEU A 69 -4.42 5.32 -3.11
CA LEU A 69 -4.69 6.43 -2.19
C LEU A 69 -6.20 6.62 -1.97
N GLY A 70 -7.01 6.48 -3.01
CA GLY A 70 -8.47 6.59 -2.93
C GLY A 70 -9.09 5.46 -2.11
N TYR A 71 -8.65 4.21 -2.32
CA TYR A 71 -9.15 3.06 -1.55
C TYR A 71 -8.70 3.12 -0.09
N SER A 72 -7.40 3.28 0.17
CA SER A 72 -6.87 3.31 1.54
C SER A 72 -7.30 4.56 2.33
N GLY A 73 -7.29 5.73 1.69
CA GLY A 73 -7.76 6.98 2.27
C GLY A 73 -9.27 6.97 2.50
N GLY A 74 -10.05 6.45 1.55
CA GLY A 74 -11.49 6.29 1.69
C GLY A 74 -11.85 5.37 2.87
N PHE A 75 -11.16 4.24 3.01
CA PHE A 75 -11.36 3.33 4.14
C PHE A 75 -11.02 3.99 5.49
N MET A 76 -9.95 4.78 5.54
CA MET A 76 -9.57 5.54 6.75
C MET A 76 -10.66 6.53 7.15
N VAL A 77 -11.16 7.35 6.20
CA VAL A 77 -12.18 8.36 6.51
C VAL A 77 -13.53 7.72 6.81
N MET A 78 -13.91 6.63 6.14
CA MET A 78 -15.12 5.88 6.49
C MET A 78 -15.05 5.35 7.93
N THR A 79 -13.89 4.81 8.35
CA THR A 79 -13.68 4.37 9.74
C THR A 79 -13.75 5.56 10.72
N ALA A 80 -13.21 6.72 10.33
CA ALA A 80 -13.28 7.92 11.15
C ALA A 80 -14.73 8.43 11.29
N LEU A 81 -15.51 8.47 10.22
CA LEU A 81 -16.92 8.89 10.25
C LEU A 81 -17.77 8.00 11.16
N GLN A 82 -17.49 6.68 11.18
CA GLN A 82 -18.15 5.75 12.10
C GLN A 82 -17.85 6.05 13.58
N VAL A 83 -16.61 6.40 13.91
CA VAL A 83 -16.21 6.75 15.28
C VAL A 83 -16.83 8.08 15.71
N TRP A 84 -16.92 9.05 14.81
CA TRP A 84 -17.40 10.41 15.10
C TRP A 84 -18.93 10.54 14.98
N ARG A 85 -19.64 9.48 14.54
CA ARG A 85 -21.10 9.43 14.30
C ARG A 85 -21.63 10.60 13.45
N ILE A 86 -20.84 11.08 12.51
CA ILE A 86 -21.26 12.14 11.58
C ILE A 86 -21.95 11.49 10.38
N VAL A 87 -23.19 11.90 10.11
CA VAL A 87 -23.91 11.54 8.88
C VAL A 87 -23.28 12.34 7.74
N SER A 88 -22.38 11.72 7.00
CA SER A 88 -21.78 12.33 5.81
C SER A 88 -22.57 11.95 4.57
N ASP A 89 -22.95 12.94 3.78
CA ASP A 89 -23.55 12.69 2.46
C ASP A 89 -22.56 11.96 1.56
N TYR A 90 -23.02 10.86 0.94
CA TYR A 90 -22.21 10.01 0.09
C TYR A 90 -21.58 10.79 -1.09
N GLY A 91 -22.34 11.73 -1.68
CA GLY A 91 -21.86 12.55 -2.79
C GLY A 91 -20.70 13.48 -2.40
N ALA A 92 -20.82 14.17 -1.26
CA ALA A 92 -19.78 15.06 -0.76
C ALA A 92 -18.51 14.27 -0.38
N PHE A 93 -18.67 13.09 0.21
CA PHE A 93 -17.57 12.20 0.56
C PHE A 93 -16.78 11.74 -0.67
N VAL A 94 -17.47 11.27 -1.71
CA VAL A 94 -16.85 10.84 -2.97
C VAL A 94 -16.14 11.99 -3.66
N PHE A 95 -16.75 13.18 -3.69
CA PHE A 95 -16.15 14.36 -4.30
C PHE A 95 -14.85 14.78 -3.60
N ILE A 96 -14.83 14.84 -2.27
CA ILE A 96 -13.62 15.16 -1.50
C ILE A 96 -12.53 14.11 -1.70
N MET A 97 -12.88 12.82 -1.63
CA MET A 97 -11.91 11.74 -1.83
C MET A 97 -11.31 11.74 -3.24
N TYR A 98 -12.12 12.03 -4.25
CA TYR A 98 -11.66 12.12 -5.63
C TYR A 98 -10.64 13.25 -5.83
N ASN A 99 -10.94 14.45 -5.30
CA ASN A 99 -10.00 15.59 -5.32
C ASN A 99 -8.71 15.29 -4.56
N PHE A 100 -8.81 14.61 -3.41
CA PHE A 100 -7.65 14.20 -2.63
C PHE A 100 -6.77 13.18 -3.38
N ALA A 101 -7.38 12.16 -4.00
CA ALA A 101 -6.65 11.12 -4.71
C ALA A 101 -5.94 11.66 -5.96
N ILE A 102 -6.59 12.54 -6.72
CA ILE A 102 -5.96 13.22 -7.87
C ILE A 102 -4.85 14.16 -7.41
N GLY A 103 -5.08 14.97 -6.37
CA GLY A 103 -4.07 15.86 -5.83
C GLY A 103 -2.84 15.11 -5.31
N GLY A 104 -3.04 13.96 -4.65
CA GLY A 104 -1.97 13.07 -4.19
C GLY A 104 -1.19 12.45 -5.33
N ALA A 105 -1.85 11.98 -6.39
CA ALA A 105 -1.17 11.46 -7.57
C ALA A 105 -0.39 12.56 -8.30
N LEU A 106 -0.98 13.74 -8.49
CA LEU A 106 -0.28 14.88 -9.08
C LEU A 106 0.95 15.30 -8.26
N ALA A 107 0.89 15.24 -6.92
CA ALA A 107 2.04 15.55 -6.07
C ALA A 107 3.21 14.56 -6.27
N VAL A 108 2.93 13.28 -6.55
CA VAL A 108 3.95 12.26 -6.80
C VAL A 108 4.63 12.46 -8.15
N PHE A 109 3.86 12.75 -9.21
CA PHE A 109 4.41 12.86 -10.58
C PHE A 109 4.90 14.26 -10.95
N TRP A 110 4.34 15.32 -10.36
CA TRP A 110 4.61 16.71 -10.72
C TRP A 110 5.58 17.42 -9.75
N GLN A 111 6.64 16.72 -9.32
CA GLN A 111 7.64 17.28 -8.40
C GLN A 111 8.39 18.51 -8.94
N LYS A 112 8.39 18.72 -10.26
CA LYS A 112 9.24 19.72 -10.95
C LYS A 112 8.59 21.10 -11.14
N GLY A 113 7.27 21.24 -10.91
CA GLY A 113 6.53 22.47 -11.23
C GLY A 113 5.61 23.01 -10.13
N VAL A 114 5.46 22.30 -9.00
CA VAL A 114 4.54 22.68 -7.92
C VAL A 114 5.31 23.37 -6.79
N PRO A 115 4.76 24.43 -6.15
CA PRO A 115 5.39 25.06 -4.99
C PRO A 115 5.60 24.03 -3.85
N ARG A 116 6.81 24.05 -3.26
CA ARG A 116 7.27 23.04 -2.29
C ARG A 116 6.30 22.80 -1.13
N ILE A 117 5.56 23.82 -0.69
CA ILE A 117 4.60 23.72 0.42
C ILE A 117 3.48 22.72 0.12
N ILE A 118 2.93 22.72 -1.10
CA ILE A 118 1.79 21.87 -1.45
C ILE A 118 2.28 20.43 -1.61
N THR A 119 3.39 20.23 -2.31
CA THR A 119 4.02 18.91 -2.47
C THR A 119 4.39 18.31 -1.12
N GLN A 120 4.98 19.10 -0.21
CA GLN A 120 5.33 18.64 1.13
C GLN A 120 4.10 18.27 1.96
N GLY A 121 3.02 19.05 1.90
CA GLY A 121 1.76 18.74 2.57
C GLY A 121 1.17 17.40 2.11
N TYR A 122 1.13 17.15 0.80
CA TYR A 122 0.63 15.87 0.26
C TYR A 122 1.55 14.69 0.64
N LEU A 123 2.87 14.86 0.63
CA LEU A 123 3.80 13.80 1.06
C LEU A 123 3.62 13.43 2.54
N VAL A 124 3.30 14.41 3.41
CA VAL A 124 2.98 14.15 4.82
C VAL A 124 1.65 13.40 4.95
N LEU A 125 0.63 13.74 4.16
CA LEU A 125 -0.64 13.00 4.18
C LEU A 125 -0.44 11.54 3.74
N VAL A 126 0.38 11.30 2.72
CA VAL A 126 0.72 9.94 2.28
C VAL A 126 1.49 9.16 3.36
N SER A 127 2.36 9.81 4.13
CA SER A 127 3.07 9.14 5.23
C SER A 127 2.13 8.77 6.38
N VAL A 128 1.13 9.60 6.69
CA VAL A 128 0.09 9.28 7.68
C VAL A 128 -0.74 8.07 7.22
N ILE A 129 -1.12 8.00 5.94
CA ILE A 129 -1.86 6.86 5.38
C ILE A 129 -1.03 5.57 5.48
N MET A 130 0.26 5.62 5.14
CA MET A 130 1.14 4.46 5.30
C MET A 130 1.34 4.07 6.77
N SER A 131 1.45 5.05 7.66
CA SER A 131 1.50 4.80 9.11
C SER A 131 0.23 4.09 9.61
N TRP A 132 -0.94 4.49 9.10
CA TRP A 132 -2.21 3.83 9.43
C TRP A 132 -2.25 2.38 8.96
N ILE A 133 -1.72 2.10 7.77
CA ILE A 133 -1.56 0.72 7.27
C ILE A 133 -0.62 -0.08 8.19
N LEU A 134 0.44 0.54 8.72
CA LEU A 134 1.34 -0.10 9.68
C LEU A 134 0.66 -0.47 11.00
N THR A 135 -0.29 0.32 11.47
CA THR A 135 -1.09 0.00 12.68
C THR A 135 -1.94 -1.27 12.51
N LYS A 136 -2.18 -1.71 11.28
CA LYS A 136 -2.90 -2.97 11.01
C LYS A 136 -2.00 -4.21 11.07
N LEU A 137 -0.67 -4.08 11.23
CA LEU A 137 0.21 -5.23 11.48
C LEU A 137 0.10 -5.70 12.94
N PRO A 138 0.28 -7.01 13.22
CA PRO A 138 0.34 -7.50 14.58
C PRO A 138 1.54 -6.87 15.31
N GLU A 139 1.33 -6.48 16.56
CA GLU A 139 2.23 -5.66 17.37
C GLU A 139 3.70 -6.17 17.37
N VAL A 140 3.88 -7.49 17.43
CA VAL A 140 5.19 -8.15 17.36
C VAL A 140 5.98 -7.83 16.09
N ARG A 141 5.31 -7.65 14.94
CA ARG A 141 5.95 -7.31 13.66
C ARG A 141 6.43 -5.87 13.65
N VAL A 142 5.67 -4.97 14.28
CA VAL A 142 6.02 -3.55 14.39
C VAL A 142 7.23 -3.39 15.32
N TYR A 143 7.22 -4.01 16.51
CA TYR A 143 8.37 -3.99 17.42
C TYR A 143 9.61 -4.65 16.79
N ALA A 144 9.44 -5.75 16.06
CA ALA A 144 10.54 -6.41 15.34
C ALA A 144 11.12 -5.52 14.22
N CYS A 145 10.27 -4.82 13.46
CA CYS A 145 10.71 -3.86 12.45
C CYS A 145 11.46 -2.68 13.08
N VAL A 146 10.96 -2.12 14.19
CA VAL A 146 11.61 -1.02 14.92
C VAL A 146 12.96 -1.47 15.49
N GLN A 147 13.02 -2.63 16.15
CA GLN A 147 14.25 -3.18 16.72
C GLN A 147 15.31 -3.46 15.64
N ARG A 148 14.88 -3.93 14.45
CA ARG A 148 15.78 -4.20 13.32
C ARG A 148 16.22 -2.94 12.57
N ALA A 149 15.42 -1.87 12.62
CA ALA A 149 15.74 -0.58 12.01
C ALA A 149 16.57 0.34 12.93
N ALA A 150 16.44 0.20 14.26
CA ALA A 150 17.17 0.97 15.27
C ALA A 150 18.71 1.02 15.06
N PRO A 151 19.42 -0.09 14.79
CA PRO A 151 20.86 -0.03 14.56
C PRO A 151 21.26 0.65 13.23
N ARG A 152 20.33 0.84 12.28
CA ARG A 152 20.58 1.63 11.05
C ARG A 152 20.43 3.14 11.28
N MET A 153 19.71 3.55 12.31
CA MET A 153 19.53 4.97 12.68
C MET A 153 20.60 5.44 13.68
N CYS A 154 21.04 4.56 14.58
CA CYS A 154 22.22 4.77 15.44
C CYS A 154 23.54 4.33 14.77
N GLY A 155 23.65 4.48 13.45
CA GLY A 155 24.96 4.49 12.83
C GLY A 155 25.64 5.83 13.18
N PRO A 156 26.79 5.86 13.87
CA PRO A 156 27.52 7.11 14.02
C PRO A 156 27.76 7.65 12.62
N SER A 157 27.54 8.94 12.41
CA SER A 157 28.07 9.68 11.27
C SER A 157 29.53 9.27 11.10
N ARG A 158 29.84 8.30 10.23
CA ARG A 158 31.22 7.81 10.03
C ARG A 158 31.97 8.92 9.31
N PRO A 159 32.85 9.69 9.97
CA PRO A 159 33.69 10.65 9.29
C PRO A 159 34.91 9.86 8.81
N ARG A 160 35.06 9.73 7.48
CA ARG A 160 36.39 9.70 6.84
C ARG A 160 37.40 8.61 7.28
N SER A 161 36.98 7.39 7.64
CA SER A 161 37.93 6.29 7.96
C SER A 161 38.08 5.22 6.86
N TRP A 162 37.44 5.38 5.70
CA TRP A 162 37.58 4.45 4.57
C TRP A 162 38.98 4.44 3.91
N HIS A 163 39.88 5.36 4.30
CA HIS A 163 41.27 5.35 3.84
C HIS A 163 42.19 4.40 4.62
N VAL A 164 41.82 3.95 5.83
CA VAL A 164 42.67 3.06 6.66
C VAL A 164 42.29 1.58 6.58
N ALA A 165 41.10 1.24 6.08
CA ALA A 165 40.68 -0.16 5.89
C ALA A 165 41.10 -0.75 4.52
N LEU A 166 41.79 0.03 3.68
CA LEU A 166 42.29 -0.38 2.36
C LEU A 166 43.82 -0.58 2.34
N LEU A 167 44.49 -0.38 3.49
CA LEU A 167 45.94 -0.49 3.66
C LEU A 167 46.36 -1.54 4.71
N ALA A 168 45.45 -2.42 5.13
CA ALA A 168 45.71 -3.60 5.96
C ALA A 168 45.02 -4.80 5.33
#